data_AF-A0A661ZFM6-F1
#
_entry.id   AF-A0A661ZFM6-F1
#
_cell.length_a   1.000
_cell.length_b   1.000
_cell.length_c   1.000
_cell.angle_alpha   90.00
_cell.angle_beta   90.00
_cell.angle_gamma   90.00
#
_symmetry.space_group_name_H-M   'P 1'
#
loop_
_entity.id
_entity.type
_entity.pdbx_description
1 polymer ?
#
loop_
_entity_poly.entity_id
_entity_poly.type
_entity_poly.pdbx_seq_one_letter_code
_entity_poly.pdbx_strand_id
1 'polypeptide(L)'
;MDLFIETVGVIHRLTYREEVMPEVIVVLIENTNRNRDMMPTNTGFYTKEPGAEKFKKFIEDELFLYMSSSYRITDKKVLCGQSLSSIFTLYCFLTSPYMFDSYIASSAGFPDCEEYFINLTNEMLETKQEKLKKLFLTYGVNDPLDPERVIKQQLSNFTQLIESDDNIDYKFKIYEDEGHVPYQSLYHGLKFLYE
;
A
#
# COMPACT_ATOMS: atom_id res chain seq x y z
N MET A 1 -16.25 0.04 11.28
CA MET A 1 -16.01 -0.03 12.73
C MET A 1 -14.91 -1.05 13.03
N ASP A 2 -14.97 -2.23 12.41
CA ASP A 2 -14.02 -3.34 12.67
C ASP A 2 -12.58 -3.02 12.28
N LEU A 3 -12.33 -2.53 11.06
CA LEU A 3 -10.97 -2.16 10.62
C LEU A 3 -10.29 -1.12 11.52
N PHE A 4 -11.05 -0.18 12.08
CA PHE A 4 -10.51 0.82 13.01
C PHE A 4 -10.04 0.17 14.32
N ILE A 5 -10.86 -0.71 14.90
CA ILE A 5 -10.53 -1.39 16.16
C ILE A 5 -9.30 -2.28 15.96
N GLU A 6 -9.24 -3.02 14.86
CA GLU A 6 -8.08 -3.84 14.50
C GLU A 6 -6.81 -3.00 14.35
N THR A 7 -6.90 -1.88 13.61
CA THR A 7 -5.78 -0.96 13.40
C THR A 7 -5.26 -0.40 14.71
N VAL A 8 -6.15 0.11 15.57
CA VAL A 8 -5.78 0.67 16.88
C VAL A 8 -5.20 -0.42 17.79
N GLY A 9 -5.75 -1.63 17.76
CA GLY A 9 -5.25 -2.76 18.55
C GLY A 9 -3.82 -3.16 18.17
N VAL A 10 -3.54 -3.25 16.87
CA VAL A 10 -2.19 -3.54 16.34
C VAL A 10 -1.22 -2.45 16.74
N ILE A 11 -1.57 -1.18 16.51
CA ILE A 11 -0.70 -0.03 16.83
C ILE A 11 -0.44 0.04 18.33
N HIS A 12 -1.47 -0.11 19.17
CA HIS A 12 -1.32 -0.10 20.62
C HIS A 12 -0.37 -1.22 21.08
N ARG A 13 -0.49 -2.42 20.50
CA ARG A 13 0.43 -3.52 20.81
C ARG A 13 1.87 -3.19 20.43
N LEU A 14 2.10 -2.76 19.20
CA LEU A 14 3.44 -2.47 18.71
C LEU A 14 4.08 -1.27 19.42
N THR A 15 3.29 -0.28 19.83
CA THR A 15 3.76 0.93 20.53
C THR A 15 4.04 0.66 22.01
N TYR A 16 3.08 0.08 22.75
CA TYR A 16 3.13 0.06 24.22
C TYR A 16 3.42 -1.32 24.83
N ARG A 17 3.40 -2.40 24.04
CA ARG A 17 3.72 -3.75 24.53
C ARG A 17 5.03 -4.26 23.97
N GLU A 18 5.26 -4.07 22.68
CA GLU A 18 6.49 -4.51 22.02
C GLU A 18 7.52 -3.39 21.89
N GLU A 19 7.11 -2.12 22.05
CA GLU A 19 8.00 -0.94 21.99
C GLU A 19 8.83 -0.85 20.69
N VAL A 20 8.26 -1.34 19.58
CA VAL A 20 8.94 -1.38 18.27
C VAL A 20 8.61 -0.18 17.39
N MET A 21 7.51 0.54 17.64
CA MET A 21 7.10 1.71 16.86
C MET A 21 6.77 2.90 17.75
N PRO A 22 6.93 4.15 17.27
CA PRO A 22 6.56 5.34 18.03
C PRO A 22 5.03 5.50 18.09
N GLU A 23 4.57 6.44 18.93
CA GLU A 23 3.20 6.93 18.86
C GLU A 23 2.90 7.54 17.48
N VAL A 24 1.74 7.22 16.92
CA VAL A 24 1.31 7.67 15.60
C VAL A 24 -0.09 8.25 15.62
N ILE A 25 -0.37 9.17 14.68
CA ILE A 25 -1.72 9.58 14.37
C ILE A 25 -2.26 8.66 13.27
N VAL A 26 -3.42 8.06 13.50
CA VAL A 26 -4.10 7.19 12.54
C VAL A 26 -5.15 7.99 11.79
N VAL A 27 -5.06 8.00 10.46
CA VAL A 27 -6.06 8.62 9.58
C VAL A 27 -6.69 7.52 8.73
N LEU A 28 -7.98 7.26 8.94
CA LEU A 28 -8.77 6.37 8.10
C LEU A 28 -9.56 7.22 7.09
N ILE A 29 -9.36 6.96 5.80
CA ILE A 29 -10.03 7.68 4.72
C ILE A 29 -11.20 6.84 4.23
N GLU A 30 -12.42 7.26 4.51
CA GLU A 30 -13.62 6.62 3.99
C GLU A 30 -13.81 6.98 2.51
N ASN A 31 -14.02 5.97 1.65
CA ASN A 31 -14.26 6.23 0.23
C ASN A 31 -15.69 6.72 -0.01
N THR A 32 -15.83 7.69 -0.92
CA THR A 32 -17.14 8.03 -1.50
C THR A 32 -17.47 7.13 -2.68
N ASN A 33 -16.47 6.81 -3.51
CA ASN A 33 -16.59 5.81 -4.56
C ASN A 33 -15.28 5.02 -4.65
N ARG A 34 -15.25 3.87 -3.98
CA ARG A 34 -14.05 3.04 -3.82
C ARG A 34 -13.45 2.61 -5.15
N ASN A 35 -14.25 2.17 -6.12
CA ASN A 35 -13.72 1.69 -7.40
C ASN A 35 -13.09 2.81 -8.22
N ARG A 36 -13.72 3.99 -8.23
CA ARG A 36 -13.17 5.20 -8.85
C ARG A 36 -11.85 5.60 -8.20
N ASP A 37 -11.86 5.72 -6.87
CA ASP A 37 -10.74 6.29 -6.11
C ASP A 37 -9.53 5.36 -6.05
N MET A 38 -9.73 4.04 -6.11
CA MET A 38 -8.64 3.08 -5.99
C MET A 38 -8.00 2.66 -7.32
N MET A 39 -8.64 2.97 -8.45
CA MET A 39 -8.19 2.52 -9.78
C MET A 39 -7.53 3.64 -10.59
N PRO A 40 -6.28 3.45 -11.06
CA PRO A 40 -5.59 4.42 -11.90
C PRO A 40 -5.86 4.25 -13.40
N THR A 41 -6.39 3.10 -13.80
CA THR A 41 -6.74 2.79 -15.19
C THR A 41 -7.99 1.91 -15.25
N ASN A 42 -8.61 1.84 -16.42
CA ASN A 42 -9.71 0.91 -16.66
C ASN A 42 -9.17 -0.53 -16.81
N THR A 43 -9.98 -1.49 -16.37
CA THR A 43 -9.70 -2.93 -16.43
C THR A 43 -10.96 -3.68 -16.89
N GLY A 44 -10.89 -5.00 -17.06
CA GLY A 44 -12.08 -5.81 -17.34
C GLY A 44 -13.13 -5.75 -16.21
N PHE A 45 -12.70 -5.51 -14.97
CA PHE A 45 -13.56 -5.47 -13.78
C PHE A 45 -13.97 -4.05 -13.36
N TYR A 46 -13.15 -3.04 -13.68
CA TYR A 46 -13.32 -1.64 -13.29
C TYR A 46 -13.26 -0.75 -14.52
N THR A 47 -14.42 -0.44 -15.09
CA THR A 47 -14.52 0.13 -16.46
C THR A 47 -14.95 1.60 -16.52
N LYS A 48 -15.23 2.23 -15.38
CA LYS A 48 -15.79 3.59 -15.33
C LYS A 48 -14.88 4.53 -14.55
N GLU A 49 -14.43 5.58 -15.25
CA GLU A 49 -13.81 6.79 -14.72
C GLU A 49 -12.72 6.51 -13.65
N PRO A 50 -11.54 5.98 -14.03
CA PRO A 50 -10.46 5.82 -13.07
C PRO A 50 -10.11 7.18 -12.46
N GLY A 51 -10.03 7.21 -11.13
CA GLY A 51 -9.92 8.45 -10.34
C GLY A 51 -8.81 8.42 -9.31
N ALA A 52 -7.93 7.43 -9.32
CA ALA A 52 -6.80 7.36 -8.40
C ALA A 52 -5.94 8.64 -8.39
N GLU A 53 -5.66 9.23 -9.55
CA GLU A 53 -4.90 10.49 -9.60
C GLU A 53 -5.64 11.64 -8.89
N LYS A 54 -6.96 11.74 -9.04
CA LYS A 54 -7.77 12.76 -8.33
C LYS A 54 -7.78 12.49 -6.83
N PHE A 55 -7.89 11.22 -6.43
CA PHE A 55 -7.87 10.84 -5.02
C PHE A 55 -6.49 11.07 -4.39
N LYS A 56 -5.40 10.81 -5.12
CA LYS A 56 -4.02 11.13 -4.73
C LYS A 56 -3.85 12.63 -4.50
N LYS A 57 -4.34 13.47 -5.41
CA LYS A 57 -4.32 14.95 -5.24
C LYS A 57 -5.12 15.41 -4.04
N PHE A 58 -6.29 14.84 -3.79
CA PHE A 58 -7.04 15.13 -2.56
C PHE A 58 -6.19 14.83 -1.30
N ILE A 59 -5.48 13.70 -1.27
CA ILE A 59 -4.62 13.36 -0.14
C ILE A 59 -3.48 14.38 0.01
N GLU A 60 -2.82 14.72 -1.09
CA GLU A 60 -1.65 15.59 -1.11
C GLU A 60 -2.00 17.06 -0.81
N ASP A 61 -2.96 17.60 -1.54
CA ASP A 61 -3.23 19.04 -1.59
C ASP A 61 -4.22 19.47 -0.49
N GLU A 62 -5.10 18.57 -0.04
CA GLU A 62 -6.14 18.89 0.94
C GLU A 62 -5.88 18.20 2.29
N LEU A 63 -5.77 16.87 2.31
CA LEU A 63 -5.67 16.12 3.56
C LEU A 63 -4.36 16.40 4.31
N PHE A 64 -3.20 16.37 3.64
CA PHE A 64 -1.93 16.68 4.30
C PHE A 64 -1.89 18.12 4.84
N LEU A 65 -2.49 19.07 4.13
CA LEU A 65 -2.61 20.45 4.59
C LEU A 65 -3.51 20.56 5.83
N TYR A 66 -4.64 19.87 5.82
CA TYR A 66 -5.52 19.80 7.00
C TYR A 66 -4.80 19.18 8.20
N MET A 67 -4.08 18.08 7.99
CA MET A 67 -3.36 17.39 9.05
C MET A 67 -2.24 18.24 9.65
N SER A 68 -1.46 18.93 8.82
CA SER A 68 -0.35 19.79 9.28
C SER A 68 -0.83 21.06 10.00
N SER A 69 -2.01 21.58 9.65
CA SER A 69 -2.61 22.74 10.33
C SER A 69 -3.34 22.37 11.62
N SER A 70 -3.88 21.15 11.72
CA SER A 70 -4.73 20.73 12.84
C SER A 70 -4.00 19.93 13.91
N TYR A 71 -2.89 19.26 13.56
CA TYR A 71 -2.16 18.38 14.46
C TYR A 71 -0.65 18.59 14.36
N ARG A 72 0.07 18.31 15.46
CA ARG A 72 1.54 18.24 15.43
C ARG A 72 1.95 16.92 14.78
N ILE A 73 2.26 16.98 13.49
CA ILE A 73 2.72 15.82 12.72
C ILE A 73 4.23 15.93 12.44
N THR A 74 4.87 14.79 12.18
CA THR A 74 6.22 14.74 11.62
C THR A 74 6.14 14.58 10.10
N ASP A 75 7.28 14.63 9.41
CA ASP A 75 7.32 14.37 7.98
C ASP A 75 7.14 12.89 7.61
N LYS A 76 7.21 11.98 8.60
CA LYS A 76 7.11 10.53 8.41
C LYS A 76 5.68 10.09 8.15
N LYS A 77 5.42 9.57 6.95
CA LYS A 77 4.08 9.13 6.53
C LYS A 77 4.12 7.70 6.01
N VAL A 78 3.13 6.91 6.43
CA VAL A 78 2.93 5.53 5.99
C VAL A 78 1.57 5.43 5.29
N LEU A 79 1.54 4.84 4.09
CA LEU A 79 0.30 4.51 3.40
C LEU A 79 0.00 3.01 3.52
N CYS A 80 -1.18 2.67 4.04
CA CYS A 80 -1.63 1.29 4.18
C CYS A 80 -2.88 1.06 3.34
N GLY A 81 -2.83 0.09 2.43
CA GLY A 81 -3.96 -0.34 1.61
C GLY A 81 -4.16 -1.85 1.66
N GLN A 82 -5.41 -2.28 1.49
CA GLN A 82 -5.81 -3.68 1.48
C GLN A 82 -6.81 -3.95 0.36
N SER A 83 -6.69 -5.11 -0.30
CA SER A 83 -7.53 -5.47 -1.45
C SER A 83 -7.45 -4.37 -2.52
N LEU A 84 -8.55 -3.86 -3.07
CA LEU A 84 -8.48 -2.78 -4.07
C LEU A 84 -7.63 -1.56 -3.65
N SER A 85 -7.58 -1.19 -2.36
CA SER A 85 -6.76 -0.03 -1.93
C SER A 85 -5.27 -0.31 -1.90
N SER A 86 -4.83 -1.57 -1.96
CA SER A 86 -3.40 -1.86 -2.19
C SER A 86 -2.98 -1.52 -3.63
N ILE A 87 -3.90 -1.53 -4.60
CA ILE A 87 -3.63 -1.05 -5.97
C ILE A 87 -3.32 0.44 -5.94
N PHE A 88 -4.14 1.23 -5.27
CA PHE A 88 -3.88 2.65 -5.04
C PHE A 88 -2.57 2.89 -4.28
N THR A 89 -2.26 2.05 -3.29
CA THR A 89 -1.02 2.13 -2.52
C THR A 89 0.21 1.96 -3.42
N LEU A 90 0.17 0.95 -4.30
CA LEU A 90 1.23 0.73 -5.28
C LEU A 90 1.28 1.82 -6.35
N TYR A 91 0.13 2.35 -6.75
CA TYR A 91 0.07 3.50 -7.65
C TYR A 91 0.76 4.74 -7.06
N CYS A 92 0.51 5.06 -5.79
CA CYS A 92 1.21 6.14 -5.09
C CYS A 92 2.71 5.87 -4.96
N PHE A 93 3.10 4.64 -4.60
CA PHE A 93 4.49 4.23 -4.51
C PHE A 93 5.24 4.47 -5.82
N LEU A 94 4.64 4.08 -6.96
CA LEU A 94 5.28 4.19 -8.28
C LEU A 94 5.25 5.59 -8.87
N THR A 95 4.15 6.34 -8.70
CA THR A 95 3.95 7.62 -9.40
C THR A 95 4.31 8.85 -8.57
N SER A 96 4.30 8.72 -7.24
CA SER A 96 4.60 9.81 -6.32
C SER A 96 5.33 9.29 -5.08
N PRO A 97 6.49 8.60 -5.24
CA PRO A 97 7.22 7.98 -4.13
C PRO A 97 7.60 8.97 -3.03
N TYR A 98 7.68 10.27 -3.34
CA TYR A 98 7.96 11.34 -2.39
C TYR A 98 6.82 11.62 -1.38
N MET A 99 5.57 11.24 -1.67
CA MET A 99 4.41 11.52 -0.82
C MET A 99 4.46 10.79 0.53
N PHE A 100 4.95 9.55 0.53
CA PHE A 100 5.07 8.71 1.71
C PHE A 100 6.48 8.12 1.84
N ASP A 101 6.90 7.82 3.06
CA ASP A 101 8.17 7.16 3.35
C ASP A 101 8.05 5.65 3.22
N SER A 102 6.87 5.11 3.48
CA SER A 102 6.66 3.67 3.60
C SER A 102 5.25 3.25 3.21
N TYR A 103 5.13 2.01 2.74
CA TYR A 103 3.92 1.48 2.13
C TYR A 103 3.65 0.07 2.64
N ILE A 104 2.38 -0.20 2.96
CA ILE A 104 1.88 -1.55 3.27
C ILE A 104 0.75 -1.85 2.30
N ALA A 105 0.94 -2.84 1.44
CA ALA A 105 0.00 -3.26 0.41
C ALA A 105 -0.42 -4.71 0.66
N SER A 106 -1.60 -4.88 1.27
CA SER A 106 -2.11 -6.18 1.71
C SER A 106 -3.04 -6.82 0.67
N SER A 107 -2.75 -8.06 0.27
CA SER A 107 -3.39 -8.71 -0.89
C SER A 107 -3.33 -7.80 -2.13
N ALA A 108 -2.11 -7.37 -2.44
CA ALA A 108 -1.80 -6.61 -3.63
C ALA A 108 -2.06 -7.40 -4.92
N GLY A 109 -2.21 -6.71 -6.05
CA GLY A 109 -2.38 -7.36 -7.35
C GLY A 109 -2.76 -6.37 -8.45
N PHE A 110 -2.62 -6.80 -9.70
CA PHE A 110 -2.90 -5.98 -10.89
C PHE A 110 -3.86 -6.70 -11.85
N PRO A 111 -5.08 -7.08 -11.39
CA PRO A 111 -6.02 -7.83 -12.21
C PRO A 111 -6.39 -7.02 -13.46
N ASP A 112 -6.16 -7.59 -14.64
CA ASP A 112 -6.39 -6.97 -15.95
C ASP A 112 -5.64 -5.63 -16.18
N CYS A 113 -4.55 -5.35 -15.44
CA CYS A 113 -3.73 -4.15 -15.67
C CYS A 113 -2.23 -4.32 -15.37
N GLU A 114 -1.70 -5.54 -15.44
CA GLU A 114 -0.29 -5.82 -15.15
C GLU A 114 0.69 -4.98 -16.00
N GLU A 115 0.47 -4.89 -17.31
CA GLU A 115 1.34 -4.11 -18.21
C GLU A 115 1.39 -2.62 -17.82
N TYR A 116 0.26 -2.06 -17.36
CA TYR A 116 0.21 -0.68 -16.87
C TYR A 116 1.13 -0.49 -15.65
N PHE A 117 1.11 -1.40 -14.69
CA PHE A 117 1.97 -1.33 -13.50
C PHE A 117 3.44 -1.65 -13.80
N ILE A 118 3.72 -2.53 -14.77
CA ILE A 118 5.08 -2.76 -15.26
C ILE A 118 5.65 -1.47 -15.85
N ASN A 119 4.89 -0.76 -16.69
CA ASN A 119 5.33 0.50 -17.29
C ASN A 119 5.61 1.56 -16.21
N LEU A 120 4.71 1.74 -15.24
CA LEU A 120 4.94 2.65 -14.11
C LEU A 120 6.17 2.25 -13.28
N THR A 121 6.43 0.96 -13.13
CA THR A 121 7.61 0.46 -12.41
C THR A 121 8.89 0.83 -13.15
N ASN A 122 8.93 0.61 -14.47
CA ASN A 122 10.08 0.99 -15.29
C ASN A 122 10.32 2.50 -15.26
N GLU A 123 9.26 3.30 -15.42
CA GLU A 123 9.34 4.78 -15.33
C GLU A 123 9.87 5.24 -13.96
N MET A 124 9.40 4.65 -12.86
CA MET A 124 9.90 4.96 -11.53
C MET A 124 11.40 4.63 -11.41
N LEU A 125 11.84 3.47 -11.92
CA LEU A 125 13.22 3.00 -11.84
C LEU A 125 14.19 3.81 -12.72
N GLU A 126 13.71 4.49 -13.76
CA GLU A 126 14.52 5.46 -14.51
C GLU A 126 14.95 6.65 -13.64
N THR A 127 14.17 6.96 -12.61
CA THR A 127 14.47 8.00 -11.62
C THR A 127 14.96 7.36 -10.33
N LYS A 128 16.26 7.46 -10.05
CA LYS A 128 16.81 6.96 -8.79
C LYS A 128 16.17 7.68 -7.59
N GLN A 129 15.60 6.93 -6.66
CA GLN A 129 14.98 7.51 -5.47
C GLN A 129 16.02 8.19 -4.59
N GLU A 130 15.74 9.41 -4.12
CA GLU A 130 16.67 10.17 -3.27
C GLU A 130 16.75 9.65 -1.83
N LYS A 131 15.72 8.93 -1.39
CA LYS A 131 15.58 8.41 -0.02
C LYS A 131 15.12 6.97 -0.08
N LEU A 132 15.58 6.17 0.89
CA LEU A 132 15.10 4.81 1.10
C LEU A 132 13.58 4.79 1.24
N LYS A 133 12.92 3.92 0.47
CA LYS A 133 11.49 3.64 0.52
C LYS A 133 11.29 2.23 1.03
N LYS A 134 10.41 2.07 2.03
CA LYS A 134 10.04 0.75 2.54
C LYS A 134 8.71 0.28 1.95
N LEU A 135 8.65 -0.94 1.41
CA LEU A 135 7.43 -1.52 0.84
C LEU A 135 7.17 -2.92 1.41
N PHE A 136 6.06 -3.09 2.12
CA PHE A 136 5.60 -4.40 2.59
C PHE A 136 4.42 -4.89 1.75
N LEU A 137 4.57 -6.06 1.15
CA LEU A 137 3.57 -6.72 0.33
C LEU A 137 3.09 -8.00 1.00
N THR A 138 1.80 -8.28 0.92
CA THR A 138 1.27 -9.57 1.37
C THR A 138 0.40 -10.25 0.33
N TYR A 139 0.39 -11.59 0.41
CA TYR A 139 -0.46 -12.46 -0.38
C TYR A 139 -0.90 -13.67 0.47
N GLY A 140 -2.18 -14.03 0.42
CA GLY A 140 -2.72 -15.24 1.04
C GLY A 140 -2.88 -16.34 -0.01
N VAL A 141 -2.39 -17.55 0.27
CA VAL A 141 -2.39 -18.67 -0.69
C VAL A 141 -3.78 -19.22 -0.98
N ASN A 142 -4.70 -19.06 -0.03
CA ASN A 142 -6.09 -19.51 -0.14
C ASN A 142 -7.02 -18.34 -0.56
N ASP A 143 -6.49 -17.34 -1.27
CA ASP A 143 -7.28 -16.20 -1.74
C ASP A 143 -8.30 -16.66 -2.81
N PRO A 144 -9.61 -16.61 -2.54
CA PRO A 144 -10.63 -17.05 -3.49
C PRO A 144 -10.71 -16.16 -4.73
N LEU A 145 -10.11 -14.96 -4.71
CA LEU A 145 -10.07 -14.05 -5.86
C LEU A 145 -8.91 -14.36 -6.82
N ASP A 146 -7.99 -15.25 -6.45
CA ASP A 146 -6.85 -15.64 -7.28
C ASP A 146 -6.64 -17.18 -7.32
N PRO A 147 -7.66 -17.96 -7.74
CA PRO A 147 -7.60 -19.42 -7.69
C PRO A 147 -6.46 -20.00 -8.55
N GLU A 148 -6.08 -19.29 -9.61
CA GLU A 148 -5.01 -19.69 -10.54
C GLU A 148 -3.62 -19.14 -10.14
N ARG A 149 -3.53 -18.38 -9.03
CA ARG A 149 -2.29 -17.77 -8.52
C ARG A 149 -1.64 -16.80 -9.51
N VAL A 150 -2.43 -16.19 -10.38
CA VAL A 150 -1.97 -15.19 -11.35
C VAL A 150 -1.48 -13.97 -10.61
N ILE A 151 -2.25 -13.45 -9.65
CA ILE A 151 -1.86 -12.28 -8.86
C ILE A 151 -0.56 -12.56 -8.07
N LYS A 152 -0.40 -13.77 -7.53
CA LYS A 152 0.86 -14.18 -6.89
C LYS A 152 2.06 -14.03 -7.83
N GLN A 153 1.93 -14.49 -9.07
CA GLN A 153 2.99 -14.40 -10.07
C GLN A 153 3.27 -12.93 -10.43
N GLN A 154 2.24 -12.11 -10.60
CA GLN A 154 2.36 -10.68 -10.87
C GLN A 154 3.16 -9.97 -9.78
N LEU A 155 2.83 -10.22 -8.51
CA LEU A 155 3.57 -9.65 -7.39
C LEU A 155 5.02 -10.14 -7.34
N SER A 156 5.26 -11.41 -7.66
CA SER A 156 6.62 -11.96 -7.72
C SER A 156 7.46 -11.27 -8.80
N ASN A 157 6.89 -11.09 -10.00
CA ASN A 157 7.53 -10.37 -11.10
C ASN A 157 7.80 -8.91 -10.71
N PHE A 158 6.81 -8.23 -10.13
CA PHE A 158 6.94 -6.85 -9.64
C PHE A 158 8.07 -6.71 -8.62
N THR A 159 8.16 -7.62 -7.64
CA THR A 159 9.22 -7.58 -6.63
C THR A 159 10.62 -7.78 -7.22
N GLN A 160 10.76 -8.62 -8.26
CA GLN A 160 12.02 -8.80 -8.96
C GLN A 160 12.46 -7.53 -9.72
N LEU A 161 11.52 -6.75 -10.25
CA LEU A 161 11.84 -5.49 -10.93
C LEU A 161 12.38 -4.46 -9.93
N ILE A 162 11.70 -4.26 -8.81
CA ILE A 162 12.09 -3.24 -7.82
C ILE A 162 13.33 -3.61 -6.99
N GLU A 163 13.71 -4.88 -6.95
CA GLU A 163 14.95 -5.35 -6.30
C GLU A 163 16.22 -4.75 -6.93
N SER A 164 16.10 -4.20 -8.15
CA SER A 164 17.21 -3.52 -8.83
C SER A 164 17.57 -2.14 -8.29
N ASP A 165 16.72 -1.51 -7.46
CA ASP A 165 17.00 -0.21 -6.85
C ASP A 165 17.35 -0.35 -5.36
N ASP A 166 18.61 -0.07 -5.02
CA ASP A 166 19.13 -0.11 -3.64
C ASP A 166 18.39 0.83 -2.67
N ASN A 167 17.62 1.80 -3.18
CA ASN A 167 16.79 2.68 -2.36
C ASN A 167 15.37 2.13 -2.11
N ILE A 168 15.09 0.89 -2.49
CA ILE A 168 13.82 0.22 -2.20
C ILE A 168 14.10 -0.96 -1.29
N ASP A 169 13.76 -0.82 -0.01
CA ASP A 169 13.74 -1.92 0.95
C ASP A 169 12.34 -2.54 0.95
N TYR A 170 12.20 -3.73 0.38
CA TYR A 170 10.90 -4.37 0.26
C TYR A 170 10.87 -5.74 0.93
N LYS A 171 9.66 -6.15 1.33
CA LYS A 171 9.40 -7.49 1.81
C LYS A 171 8.08 -8.01 1.28
N PHE A 172 8.14 -9.13 0.57
CA PHE A 172 6.96 -9.84 0.10
C PHE A 172 6.67 -11.06 0.97
N LYS A 173 5.59 -11.00 1.75
CA LYS A 173 5.19 -12.05 2.68
C LYS A 173 4.00 -12.85 2.15
N ILE A 174 4.23 -14.13 1.90
CA ILE A 174 3.21 -15.09 1.54
C ILE A 174 2.71 -15.79 2.81
N TYR A 175 1.38 -15.90 2.95
CA TYR A 175 0.72 -16.61 4.03
C TYR A 175 0.06 -17.87 3.48
N GLU A 176 0.59 -19.05 3.83
CA GLU A 176 0.15 -20.34 3.30
C GLU A 176 -1.27 -20.73 3.76
N ASP A 177 -1.66 -20.32 4.97
CA ASP A 177 -2.94 -20.71 5.59
C ASP A 177 -4.01 -19.61 5.53
N GLU A 178 -3.70 -18.46 4.92
CA GLU A 178 -4.59 -17.29 4.89
C GLU A 178 -5.22 -17.07 3.50
N GLY A 179 -6.39 -16.43 3.50
CA GLY A 179 -7.12 -16.04 2.29
C GLY A 179 -6.92 -14.58 1.89
N HIS A 180 -7.95 -13.99 1.27
CA HIS A 180 -7.93 -12.59 0.87
C HIS A 180 -7.80 -11.66 2.08
N VAL A 181 -6.80 -10.76 2.05
CA VAL A 181 -6.40 -9.83 3.11
C VAL A 181 -6.06 -10.58 4.42
N PRO A 182 -4.86 -11.20 4.51
CA PRO A 182 -4.42 -11.88 5.74
C PRO A 182 -4.46 -10.94 6.94
N TYR A 183 -5.08 -11.37 8.03
CA TYR A 183 -5.31 -10.55 9.24
C TYR A 183 -4.02 -9.97 9.83
N GLN A 184 -2.92 -10.73 9.74
CA GLN A 184 -1.62 -10.36 10.30
C GLN A 184 -0.85 -9.36 9.44
N SER A 185 -1.38 -8.97 8.28
CA SER A 185 -0.69 -8.11 7.30
C SER A 185 -0.26 -6.78 7.90
N LEU A 186 -1.16 -6.09 8.62
CA LEU A 186 -0.83 -4.80 9.23
C LEU A 186 0.23 -4.95 10.34
N TYR A 187 0.09 -5.97 11.20
CA TYR A 187 1.04 -6.24 12.28
C TYR A 187 2.46 -6.51 11.76
N HIS A 188 2.59 -7.43 10.81
CA HIS A 188 3.90 -7.75 10.24
C HIS A 188 4.46 -6.61 9.38
N GLY A 189 3.59 -5.87 8.68
CA GLY A 189 3.99 -4.73 7.88
C GLY A 189 4.56 -3.62 8.74
N LEU A 190 3.82 -3.16 9.76
CA LEU A 190 4.32 -2.13 10.68
C LEU A 190 5.62 -2.58 11.37
N LYS A 191 5.71 -3.84 11.78
CA LYS A 191 6.94 -4.38 12.37
C LYS A 191 8.13 -4.27 11.42
N PHE A 192 7.97 -4.65 10.14
CA PHE A 192 9.01 -4.46 9.11
C PHE A 192 9.37 -2.97 8.88
N LEU A 193 8.40 -2.06 8.99
CA LEU A 193 8.66 -0.64 8.78
C LEU A 193 9.52 -0.01 9.89
N TYR A 194 9.36 -0.45 11.14
CA TYR A 194 10.00 0.18 12.30
C TYR A 194 11.16 -0.63 12.92
N GLU A 195 11.32 -1.90 12.55
CA GLU A 195 12.57 -2.67 12.76
C GLU A 195 13.60 -2.38 11.65
#